data_AF-A0AA87WBH0-F1
#
_entry.id   AF-A0AA87WBH0-F1
#
_cell.length_a   1.000
_cell.length_b   1.000
_cell.length_c   1.000
_cell.angle_alpha   90.00
_cell.angle_beta   90.00
_cell.angle_gamma   90.00
#
_symmetry.space_group_name_H-M   'P 1'
#
loop_
_entity.id
_entity.type
_entity.pdbx_description
1 polymer ?
#
loop_
_entity_poly.entity_id
_entity_poly.type
_entity_poly.pdbx_seq_one_letter_code
_entity_poly.pdbx_strand_id
1 'polypeptide(L)'
;MLVLGGGPAGTWAAVSAAERGARVVLADKGFCGTSGSTAAAGTGVWYVDPTPTDREASMASREKLGGYLQDRRWMVRTLDLTFQQSNRLAEWGYPYPVDDHGKSQRNSLQGPEYMRLMRKRTKQAGVTVLDHSPALELLLDEAGAVAGASGLRRQKQDRWTVRAKAVVIATGGCAFLSKTLGSNVLTGDGYLMAAEAGAEFSSMEFSNPYAISPAFGSVTKTLFYGWANFTYEDGSWCCIQRRSFRDCPSPASGGRSMRGSTRPTRTSSCTCGPRNRISSCPSTAPESIRSRIVFRLRCDWKAPCVAPAAFASSTRPAQPPSPGSMPPEMRRRAN
;
A
#
# COMPACT_ATOMS: atom_id res chain seq x y z
N MET A 1 -5.12 5.41 -25.99
CA MET A 1 -5.23 5.52 -24.51
C MET A 1 -3.84 5.70 -23.94
N LEU A 2 -3.71 6.49 -22.89
CA LEU A 2 -2.47 6.67 -22.13
C LEU A 2 -2.67 6.16 -20.69
N VAL A 3 -1.70 5.41 -20.18
CA VAL A 3 -1.66 4.95 -18.78
C VAL A 3 -0.41 5.52 -18.13
N LEU A 4 -0.58 6.21 -17.00
CA LEU A 4 0.51 6.78 -16.21
C LEU A 4 0.76 5.89 -14.99
N GLY A 5 1.88 5.17 -14.97
CA GLY A 5 2.26 4.22 -13.93
C GLY A 5 2.21 2.77 -14.41
N GLY A 6 3.28 2.02 -14.15
CA GLY A 6 3.49 0.61 -14.52
C GLY A 6 3.43 -0.36 -13.36
N GLY A 7 2.72 0.01 -12.28
CA GLY A 7 2.33 -0.89 -11.20
C GLY A 7 1.18 -1.84 -11.60
N PRO A 8 0.62 -2.58 -10.63
CA PRO A 8 -0.47 -3.53 -10.89
C PRO A 8 -1.67 -2.91 -11.60
N ALA A 9 -2.18 -1.79 -11.10
CA ALA A 9 -3.36 -1.13 -11.68
C ALA A 9 -3.11 -0.69 -13.13
N GLY A 10 -1.97 -0.05 -13.40
CA GLY A 10 -1.63 0.43 -14.73
C GLY A 10 -1.40 -0.69 -15.74
N THR A 11 -0.71 -1.76 -15.33
CA THR A 11 -0.49 -2.93 -16.21
C THR A 11 -1.78 -3.69 -16.51
N TRP A 12 -2.67 -3.88 -15.52
CA TRP A 12 -4.00 -4.46 -15.77
C TRP A 12 -4.87 -3.59 -16.67
N ALA A 13 -4.89 -2.27 -16.46
CA ALA A 13 -5.62 -1.33 -17.31
C ALA A 13 -5.09 -1.37 -18.76
N ALA A 14 -3.77 -1.35 -18.93
CA ALA A 14 -3.13 -1.37 -20.23
C ALA A 14 -3.40 -2.67 -21.00
N VAL A 15 -3.21 -3.83 -20.36
CA VAL A 15 -3.50 -5.14 -20.97
C VAL A 15 -4.98 -5.25 -21.34
N SER A 16 -5.88 -4.91 -20.41
CA SER A 16 -7.33 -5.00 -20.65
C SER A 16 -7.80 -4.12 -21.80
N ALA A 17 -7.23 -2.91 -21.93
CA ALA A 17 -7.56 -1.99 -23.02
C ALA A 17 -6.98 -2.47 -24.36
N ALA A 18 -5.73 -2.94 -24.37
CA ALA A 18 -5.09 -3.45 -25.59
C ALA A 18 -5.79 -4.70 -26.14
N GLU A 19 -6.22 -5.62 -25.27
CA GLU A 19 -7.02 -6.80 -25.64
C GLU A 19 -8.39 -6.44 -26.25
N ARG A 20 -8.89 -5.23 -26.00
CA ARG A 20 -10.11 -4.68 -26.59
C ARG A 20 -9.82 -3.84 -27.85
N GLY A 21 -8.61 -3.94 -28.39
CA GLY A 21 -8.19 -3.27 -29.62
C GLY A 21 -7.73 -1.81 -29.45
N ALA A 22 -7.60 -1.30 -28.22
CA ALA A 22 -7.10 0.04 -28.01
C ALA A 22 -5.59 0.12 -28.27
N ARG A 23 -5.13 1.18 -28.94
CA ARG A 23 -3.70 1.53 -28.95
C ARG A 23 -3.33 2.16 -27.61
N VAL A 24 -2.42 1.53 -26.88
CA VAL A 24 -2.05 1.93 -25.52
C VAL A 24 -0.58 2.33 -25.45
N VAL A 25 -0.33 3.48 -24.82
CA VAL A 25 1.00 3.85 -24.31
C VAL A 25 0.95 3.81 -22.79
N LEU A 26 1.93 3.17 -22.16
CA LEU A 26 2.13 3.16 -20.72
C LEU A 26 3.43 3.89 -20.40
N ALA A 27 3.38 4.95 -19.60
CA ALA A 27 4.56 5.68 -19.14
C ALA A 27 4.80 5.42 -17.65
N ASP A 28 6.00 4.99 -17.29
CA ASP A 28 6.41 4.75 -15.90
C ASP A 28 7.65 5.60 -15.57
N LYS A 29 7.64 6.30 -14.43
CA LYS A 29 8.77 7.11 -13.94
C LYS A 29 10.01 6.25 -13.65
N GLY A 30 9.81 5.05 -13.13
CA GLY A 30 10.82 4.03 -12.94
C GLY A 30 10.80 3.04 -14.10
N PHE A 31 10.95 1.76 -13.78
CA PHE A 31 10.92 0.67 -14.74
C PHE A 31 9.69 -0.21 -14.49
N CYS A 32 8.80 -0.27 -15.48
CA CYS A 32 7.61 -1.11 -15.43
C CYS A 32 8.01 -2.56 -15.15
N GLY A 33 7.47 -3.15 -14.07
CA GLY A 33 7.74 -4.52 -13.68
C GLY A 33 8.74 -4.73 -12.55
N THR A 34 9.58 -3.73 -12.22
CA THR A 34 10.58 -3.84 -11.14
C THR A 34 10.63 -2.65 -10.20
N SER A 35 10.03 -1.51 -10.58
CA SER A 35 9.94 -0.31 -9.74
C SER A 35 8.62 -0.25 -8.96
N GLY A 36 8.59 0.62 -7.95
CA GLY A 36 7.41 0.86 -7.11
C GLY A 36 7.30 -0.11 -5.93
N SER A 37 6.31 0.17 -5.08
CA SER A 37 6.10 -0.57 -3.82
C SER A 37 5.73 -2.03 -4.06
N THR A 38 4.86 -2.31 -5.04
CA THR A 38 4.43 -3.69 -5.32
C THR A 38 5.59 -4.59 -5.71
N ALA A 39 6.49 -4.13 -6.58
CA ALA A 39 7.62 -4.95 -7.04
C ALA A 39 8.55 -5.39 -5.89
N ALA A 40 8.62 -4.60 -4.82
CA ALA A 40 9.42 -4.88 -3.63
C ALA A 40 8.65 -5.61 -2.50
N ALA A 41 7.33 -5.78 -2.63
CA ALA A 41 6.45 -6.23 -1.55
C ALA A 41 5.82 -7.61 -1.79
N GLY A 42 5.24 -8.18 -0.74
CA GLY A 42 4.20 -9.20 -0.87
C GLY A 42 2.84 -8.51 -0.91
N THR A 43 1.99 -8.88 -1.87
CA THR A 43 0.67 -8.28 -2.06
C THR A 43 -0.40 -9.27 -1.62
N GLY A 44 -1.10 -8.96 -0.53
CA GLY A 44 -2.32 -9.68 -0.17
C GLY A 44 -3.42 -9.41 -1.19
N VAL A 45 -4.07 -10.45 -1.66
CA VAL A 45 -5.14 -10.39 -2.64
C VAL A 45 -6.45 -10.75 -1.96
N TRP A 46 -7.48 -9.93 -2.16
CA TRP A 46 -8.81 -10.19 -1.63
C TRP A 46 -9.54 -11.24 -2.48
N TYR A 47 -9.03 -12.47 -2.42
CA TYR A 47 -9.53 -13.62 -3.16
C TYR A 47 -10.52 -14.40 -2.29
N VAL A 48 -11.78 -14.43 -2.71
CA VAL A 48 -12.88 -15.15 -2.05
C VAL A 48 -13.62 -15.94 -3.11
N ASP A 49 -13.95 -17.19 -2.81
CA ASP A 49 -14.75 -18.04 -3.70
C ASP A 49 -16.12 -17.36 -3.99
N PRO A 50 -16.71 -17.57 -5.18
CA PRO A 50 -17.91 -16.85 -5.63
C PRO A 50 -19.21 -17.33 -4.96
N THR A 51 -19.12 -17.82 -3.73
CA THR A 51 -20.26 -18.23 -2.92
C THR A 51 -20.89 -17.00 -2.26
N PRO A 52 -22.22 -16.79 -2.36
CA PRO A 52 -22.89 -15.63 -1.74
C PRO A 52 -22.57 -15.47 -0.25
N THR A 53 -22.62 -16.56 0.52
CA THR A 53 -22.37 -16.57 1.96
C THR A 53 -20.94 -16.15 2.32
N ASP A 54 -19.93 -16.69 1.63
CA ASP A 54 -18.52 -16.38 1.89
C ASP A 54 -18.20 -14.93 1.52
N ARG A 55 -18.75 -14.45 0.40
CA ARG A 55 -18.60 -13.08 -0.04
C ARG A 55 -19.26 -12.11 0.93
N GLU A 56 -20.47 -12.39 1.38
CA GLU A 56 -21.17 -11.56 2.36
C GLU A 56 -20.37 -11.46 3.66
N ALA A 57 -19.95 -12.60 4.23
CA ALA A 57 -19.14 -12.64 5.43
C ALA A 57 -17.83 -11.86 5.26
N SER A 58 -17.17 -12.00 4.11
CA SER A 58 -15.94 -11.28 3.84
C SER A 58 -16.17 -9.77 3.65
N MET A 59 -17.27 -9.34 3.04
CA MET A 59 -17.61 -7.93 2.89
C MET A 59 -17.92 -7.31 4.25
N ALA A 60 -18.80 -7.93 5.05
CA ALA A 60 -19.13 -7.47 6.39
C ALA A 60 -17.89 -7.33 7.29
N SER A 61 -16.94 -8.25 7.19
CA SER A 61 -15.66 -8.13 7.93
C SER A 61 -14.83 -6.91 7.52
N ARG A 62 -14.88 -6.50 6.24
CA ARG A 62 -14.13 -5.34 5.75
C ARG A 62 -14.84 -4.04 6.11
N GLU A 63 -16.16 -4.01 6.03
CA GLU A 63 -16.96 -2.85 6.45
C GLU A 63 -16.68 -2.49 7.90
N LYS A 64 -16.76 -3.49 8.79
CA LYS A 64 -16.42 -3.30 10.20
C LYS A 64 -15.01 -2.74 10.39
N LEU A 65 -14.03 -3.20 9.61
CA LEU A 65 -12.64 -2.74 9.71
C LEU A 65 -12.46 -1.28 9.26
N GLY A 66 -13.18 -0.85 8.23
CA GLY A 66 -13.09 0.52 7.71
C GLY A 66 -14.20 1.46 8.19
N GLY A 67 -14.81 1.15 9.34
CA GLY A 67 -15.77 2.04 9.98
C GLY A 67 -17.06 2.26 9.20
N TYR A 68 -17.44 1.31 8.33
CA TYR A 68 -18.64 1.35 7.49
C TYR A 68 -18.69 2.53 6.50
N LEU A 69 -17.53 3.05 6.08
CA LEU A 69 -17.43 4.11 5.07
C LEU A 69 -17.30 3.59 3.63
N GLN A 70 -17.30 2.27 3.44
CA GLN A 70 -17.13 1.65 2.12
C GLN A 70 -18.44 1.57 1.34
N ASP A 71 -18.35 1.69 0.02
CA ASP A 71 -19.47 1.42 -0.90
C ASP A 71 -19.45 -0.06 -1.33
N ARG A 72 -20.52 -0.78 -0.96
CA ARG A 72 -20.70 -2.21 -1.26
C ARG A 72 -20.69 -2.53 -2.75
N ARG A 73 -21.14 -1.61 -3.61
CA ARG A 73 -21.12 -1.82 -5.06
C ARG A 73 -19.69 -2.01 -5.56
N TRP A 74 -18.74 -1.23 -5.03
CA TRP A 74 -17.32 -1.38 -5.36
C TRP A 74 -16.72 -2.64 -4.74
N MET A 75 -17.16 -3.03 -3.54
CA MET A 75 -16.72 -4.26 -2.88
C MET A 75 -17.09 -5.51 -3.68
N VAL A 76 -18.36 -5.62 -4.10
CA VAL A 76 -18.84 -6.72 -4.96
C VAL A 76 -18.04 -6.78 -6.27
N ARG A 77 -17.90 -5.63 -6.94
CA ARG A 77 -17.13 -5.55 -8.20
C ARG A 77 -15.67 -5.94 -8.02
N THR A 78 -15.06 -5.56 -6.90
CA THR A 78 -13.67 -5.90 -6.56
C THR A 78 -13.51 -7.39 -6.36
N LEU A 79 -14.43 -8.06 -5.64
CA LEU A 79 -14.41 -9.50 -5.44
C LEU A 79 -14.55 -10.27 -6.77
N ASP A 80 -15.48 -9.84 -7.63
CA ASP A 80 -15.66 -10.44 -8.96
C ASP A 80 -14.39 -10.35 -9.81
N LEU A 81 -13.85 -9.14 -9.94
CA LEU A 81 -12.66 -8.92 -10.74
C LEU A 81 -11.44 -9.62 -10.14
N THR A 82 -11.29 -9.61 -8.82
CA THR A 82 -10.15 -10.25 -8.15
C THR A 82 -10.17 -11.76 -8.33
N PHE A 83 -11.34 -12.40 -8.20
CA PHE A 83 -11.50 -13.82 -8.46
C PHE A 83 -11.13 -14.16 -9.90
N GLN A 84 -11.70 -13.44 -10.87
CA GLN A 84 -11.42 -13.64 -12.30
C GLN A 84 -9.94 -13.42 -12.64
N GLN A 85 -9.34 -12.31 -12.20
CA GLN A 85 -7.97 -11.96 -12.57
C GLN A 85 -6.94 -12.84 -11.87
N SER A 86 -7.18 -13.29 -10.64
CA SER A 86 -6.27 -14.25 -9.97
C SER A 86 -6.28 -15.60 -10.68
N ASN A 87 -7.44 -16.03 -11.19
CA ASN A 87 -7.53 -17.24 -12.00
C ASN A 87 -6.81 -17.08 -13.34
N ARG A 88 -6.98 -15.92 -13.97
CA ARG A 88 -6.26 -15.56 -15.19
C ARG A 88 -4.74 -15.51 -15.01
N LEU A 89 -4.26 -15.04 -13.86
CA LEU A 89 -2.82 -15.09 -13.53
C LEU A 89 -2.31 -16.53 -13.48
N ALA A 90 -3.09 -17.45 -12.90
CA ALA A 90 -2.74 -18.86 -12.86
C ALA A 90 -2.67 -19.47 -14.28
N GLU A 91 -3.66 -19.19 -15.13
CA GLU A 91 -3.66 -19.58 -16.55
C GLU A 91 -2.46 -19.02 -17.31
N TRP A 92 -2.03 -17.80 -16.95
CA TRP A 92 -0.84 -17.17 -17.50
C TRP A 92 0.48 -17.76 -16.99
N GLY A 93 0.44 -18.69 -16.04
CA GLY A 93 1.60 -19.38 -15.48
C GLY A 93 2.16 -18.74 -14.21
N TYR A 94 1.38 -17.95 -13.47
CA TYR A 94 1.83 -17.46 -12.16
C TYR A 94 1.96 -18.62 -11.16
N PRO A 95 3.10 -18.77 -10.46
CA PRO A 95 3.38 -19.92 -9.60
C PRO A 95 2.73 -19.75 -8.22
N TYR A 96 1.41 -19.90 -8.15
CA TYR A 96 0.72 -19.93 -6.86
C TYR A 96 1.15 -21.15 -6.03
N PRO A 97 1.42 -20.98 -4.72
CA PRO A 97 1.68 -22.13 -3.85
C PRO A 97 0.44 -23.03 -3.78
N VAL A 98 0.68 -24.32 -3.61
CA VAL A 98 -0.35 -25.35 -3.49
C VAL A 98 -0.19 -25.99 -2.12
N ASP A 99 -1.29 -26.19 -1.40
CA ASP A 99 -1.27 -26.86 -0.10
C ASP A 99 -1.22 -28.39 -0.24
N ASP A 100 -1.10 -29.09 0.90
CA ASP A 100 -1.00 -30.55 0.97
C ASP A 100 -2.21 -31.28 0.36
N HIS A 101 -3.33 -30.58 0.16
CA HIS A 101 -4.54 -31.12 -0.45
C HIS A 101 -4.66 -30.79 -1.96
N GLY A 102 -3.62 -30.18 -2.55
CA GLY A 102 -3.64 -29.82 -3.96
C GLY A 102 -4.40 -28.52 -4.26
N LYS A 103 -4.85 -27.75 -3.24
CA LYS A 103 -5.57 -26.49 -3.47
C LYS A 103 -4.58 -25.34 -3.65
N SER A 104 -4.74 -24.61 -4.75
CA SER A 104 -3.95 -23.42 -5.07
C SER A 104 -4.32 -22.25 -4.16
N GLN A 105 -3.33 -21.66 -3.50
CA GLN A 105 -3.48 -20.54 -2.57
C GLN A 105 -3.30 -19.21 -3.31
N ARG A 106 -4.42 -18.56 -3.65
CA ARG A 106 -4.47 -17.38 -4.55
C ARG A 106 -4.63 -16.04 -3.84
N ASN A 107 -4.48 -16.02 -2.51
CA ASN A 107 -4.66 -14.84 -1.67
C ASN A 107 -3.38 -14.00 -1.49
N SER A 108 -2.27 -14.36 -2.16
CA SER A 108 -0.99 -13.68 -2.02
C SER A 108 -0.21 -13.69 -3.34
N LEU A 109 0.43 -12.57 -3.66
CA LEU A 109 1.31 -12.40 -4.81
C LEU A 109 2.68 -11.90 -4.33
N GLN A 110 3.72 -12.59 -4.76
CA GLN A 110 5.11 -12.14 -4.64
C GLN A 110 5.40 -11.08 -5.71
N GLY A 111 5.74 -9.87 -5.24
CA GLY A 111 5.93 -8.68 -6.07
C GLY A 111 6.84 -8.86 -7.28
N PRO A 112 8.08 -9.36 -7.12
CA PRO A 112 9.02 -9.50 -8.23
C PRO A 112 8.49 -10.44 -9.33
N GLU A 113 7.97 -11.59 -8.97
CA GLU A 113 7.43 -12.60 -9.88
C GLU A 113 6.17 -12.07 -10.57
N TYR A 114 5.27 -11.46 -9.80
CA TYR A 114 4.01 -10.92 -10.29
C TYR A 114 4.24 -9.80 -11.28
N MET A 115 5.04 -8.80 -10.91
CA MET A 115 5.30 -7.64 -11.76
C MET A 115 6.15 -7.99 -12.99
N ARG A 116 7.03 -9.00 -12.91
CA ARG A 116 7.73 -9.56 -14.08
C ARG A 116 6.75 -10.21 -15.06
N LEU A 117 5.80 -11.01 -14.56
CA LEU A 117 4.75 -11.59 -15.39
C LEU A 117 3.87 -10.52 -16.02
N MET A 118 3.42 -9.54 -15.24
CA MET A 118 2.61 -8.42 -15.76
C MET A 118 3.36 -7.64 -16.83
N ARG A 119 4.64 -7.34 -16.63
CA ARG A 119 5.46 -6.68 -17.65
C ARG A 119 5.49 -7.49 -18.96
N LYS A 120 5.70 -8.80 -18.87
CA LYS A 120 5.70 -9.70 -20.04
C LYS A 120 4.36 -9.62 -20.76
N ARG A 121 3.24 -9.71 -20.04
CA ARG A 121 1.88 -9.67 -20.60
C ARG A 121 1.55 -8.31 -21.22
N THR A 122 1.92 -7.21 -20.57
CA THR A 122 1.80 -5.85 -21.12
C THR A 122 2.49 -5.72 -22.47
N LYS A 123 3.74 -6.21 -22.59
CA LYS A 123 4.45 -6.21 -23.88
C LYS A 123 3.79 -7.10 -24.92
N GLN A 124 3.38 -8.32 -24.54
CA GLN A 124 2.73 -9.27 -25.45
C GLN A 124 1.39 -8.75 -25.98
N ALA A 125 0.67 -7.95 -25.20
CA ALA A 125 -0.56 -7.30 -25.62
C ALA A 125 -0.33 -6.12 -26.61
N GLY A 126 0.92 -5.80 -26.97
CA GLY A 126 1.24 -4.72 -27.91
C GLY A 126 1.25 -3.33 -27.29
N VAL A 127 1.32 -3.21 -25.96
CA VAL A 127 1.42 -1.92 -25.28
C VAL A 127 2.81 -1.32 -25.49
N THR A 128 2.86 -0.06 -25.91
CA THR A 128 4.11 0.72 -25.96
C THR A 128 4.48 1.17 -24.55
N VAL A 129 5.55 0.61 -23.98
CA VAL A 129 6.03 0.95 -22.64
C VAL A 129 7.16 1.98 -22.72
N LEU A 130 6.96 3.13 -22.08
CA LEU A 130 7.96 4.17 -21.86
C LEU A 130 8.50 4.04 -20.44
N ASP A 131 9.60 3.31 -20.28
CA ASP A 131 10.34 3.22 -19.02
C ASP A 131 11.13 4.51 -18.77
N HIS A 132 11.43 4.79 -17.50
CA HIS A 132 12.17 5.98 -17.02
C HIS A 132 11.61 7.30 -17.53
N SER A 133 10.29 7.34 -17.68
CA SER A 133 9.55 8.38 -18.38
C SER A 133 8.49 9.02 -17.46
N PRO A 134 8.88 9.78 -16.42
CA PRO A 134 7.92 10.50 -15.59
C PRO A 134 7.03 11.42 -16.44
N ALA A 135 5.72 11.34 -16.20
CA ALA A 135 4.79 12.40 -16.57
C ALA A 135 5.01 13.60 -15.66
N LEU A 136 4.89 14.80 -16.23
CA LEU A 136 5.05 16.06 -15.52
C LEU A 136 3.77 16.89 -15.52
N GLU A 137 2.90 16.71 -16.52
CA GLU A 137 1.68 17.48 -16.69
C GLU A 137 0.64 16.67 -17.47
N LEU A 138 -0.64 16.91 -17.17
CA LEU A 138 -1.74 16.53 -18.06
C LEU A 138 -1.93 17.60 -19.13
N LEU A 139 -2.33 17.17 -20.31
CA LEU A 139 -2.67 18.08 -21.41
C LEU A 139 -4.17 18.25 -21.41
N LEU A 140 -4.64 19.50 -21.43
CA LEU A 140 -6.06 19.84 -21.55
C LEU A 140 -6.35 20.32 -22.97
N ASP A 141 -7.56 20.05 -23.45
CA ASP A 141 -8.08 20.68 -24.67
C ASP A 141 -8.70 22.06 -24.39
N GLU A 142 -9.22 22.70 -25.43
CA GLU A 142 -9.85 24.04 -25.33
C GLU A 142 -11.08 24.07 -24.43
N ALA A 143 -11.74 22.91 -24.24
CA ALA A 143 -12.89 22.77 -23.35
C ALA A 143 -12.48 22.45 -21.90
N GLY A 144 -11.17 22.34 -21.62
CA GLY A 144 -10.63 21.97 -20.31
C GLY A 144 -10.63 20.46 -20.04
N ALA A 145 -10.96 19.61 -21.01
CA ALA A 145 -10.95 18.16 -20.82
C ALA A 145 -9.54 17.57 -21.02
N VAL A 146 -9.23 16.50 -20.28
CA VAL A 146 -7.93 15.83 -20.39
C VAL A 146 -7.77 15.15 -21.75
N ALA A 147 -6.78 15.60 -22.52
CA ALA A 147 -6.49 15.17 -23.89
C ALA A 147 -5.13 14.46 -24.04
N GLY A 148 -4.41 14.23 -22.94
CA GLY A 148 -3.12 13.54 -22.95
C GLY A 148 -2.25 13.86 -21.75
N ALA A 149 -0.96 13.57 -21.88
CA ALA A 149 0.05 14.00 -20.91
C ALA A 149 1.39 14.24 -21.61
N SER A 150 2.26 14.95 -20.92
CA SER A 150 3.63 15.25 -21.34
C SER A 150 4.60 14.97 -20.19
N GLY A 151 5.85 14.68 -20.54
CA GLY A 151 6.86 14.35 -19.55
C GLY A 151 8.27 14.32 -20.11
N LEU A 152 9.18 13.71 -19.35
CA LEU A 152 10.59 13.56 -19.70
C LEU A 152 10.96 12.09 -19.84
N ARG A 153 11.81 11.73 -20.81
CA ARG A 153 12.48 10.43 -20.83
C ARG A 153 13.88 10.60 -20.24
N ARG A 154 14.03 10.27 -18.96
CA ARG A 154 15.25 10.58 -18.21
C ARG A 154 16.52 9.96 -18.81
N GLN A 155 16.40 8.76 -19.40
CA GLN A 155 17.54 8.09 -20.04
C GLN A 155 17.97 8.74 -21.35
N LYS A 156 17.03 9.36 -22.09
CA LYS A 156 17.30 10.02 -23.37
C LYS A 156 17.49 11.53 -23.25
N GLN A 157 17.21 12.09 -22.06
CA GLN A 157 17.26 13.52 -21.76
C GLN A 157 16.39 14.37 -22.71
N ASP A 158 15.25 13.84 -23.14
CA ASP A 158 14.32 14.53 -24.01
C ASP A 158 12.88 14.49 -23.46
N ARG A 159 11.96 15.19 -24.12
CA ARG A 159 10.54 15.23 -23.76
C ARG A 159 9.75 14.18 -24.53
N TRP A 160 8.66 13.73 -23.93
CA TRP A 160 7.64 12.94 -24.62
C TRP A 160 6.28 13.61 -24.45
N THR A 161 5.43 13.46 -25.46
CA THR A 161 4.06 13.95 -25.46
C THR A 161 3.18 12.88 -26.08
N VAL A 162 2.10 12.50 -25.38
CA VAL A 162 1.12 11.55 -25.88
C VAL A 162 -0.25 12.19 -25.82
N ARG A 163 -0.85 12.45 -26.98
CA ARG A 163 -2.27 12.78 -27.08
C ARG A 163 -3.10 11.51 -27.01
N ALA A 164 -4.14 11.50 -26.19
CA ALA A 164 -5.01 10.35 -25.99
C ALA A 164 -6.42 10.80 -25.64
N LYS A 165 -7.41 10.10 -26.20
CA LYS A 165 -8.84 10.28 -25.86
C LYS A 165 -9.19 9.87 -24.42
N ALA A 166 -8.28 9.18 -23.74
CA ALA A 166 -8.45 8.71 -22.37
C ALA A 166 -7.08 8.56 -21.72
N VAL A 167 -6.94 9.10 -20.51
CA VAL A 167 -5.76 9.00 -19.65
C VAL A 167 -6.14 8.32 -18.35
N VAL A 168 -5.40 7.29 -17.96
CA VAL A 168 -5.54 6.61 -16.66
C VAL A 168 -4.36 6.96 -15.77
N ILE A 169 -4.64 7.53 -14.61
CA ILE A 169 -3.64 7.79 -13.57
C ILE A 169 -3.58 6.56 -12.65
N ALA A 170 -2.47 5.84 -12.73
CA ALA A 170 -2.15 4.65 -11.94
C ALA A 170 -0.77 4.79 -11.26
N THR A 171 -0.44 6.00 -10.83
CA THR A 171 0.88 6.40 -10.30
C THR A 171 1.16 5.94 -8.87
N GLY A 172 0.21 5.23 -8.25
CA GLY A 172 0.27 4.89 -6.83
C GLY A 172 -0.03 6.09 -5.92
N GLY A 173 0.22 5.93 -4.62
CA GLY A 173 -0.08 6.94 -3.61
C GLY A 173 1.04 7.95 -3.34
N CYS A 174 0.97 8.58 -2.17
CA CYS A 174 1.97 9.50 -1.65
C CYS A 174 2.56 8.91 -0.36
N ALA A 175 3.71 8.25 -0.47
CA ALA A 175 4.42 7.59 0.63
C ALA A 175 5.95 7.73 0.51
N PHE A 176 6.40 8.69 -0.30
CA PHE A 176 7.80 9.10 -0.32
C PHE A 176 8.18 9.56 1.09
N LEU A 177 9.37 9.20 1.57
CA LEU A 177 9.83 9.39 2.96
C LEU A 177 9.24 8.45 4.02
N SER A 178 8.33 7.53 3.68
CA SER A 178 7.91 6.48 4.64
C SER A 178 9.01 5.48 4.99
N LYS A 179 10.19 5.56 4.32
CA LYS A 179 11.32 4.63 4.41
C LYS A 179 11.00 3.19 4.00
N THR A 180 9.78 2.93 3.52
CA THR A 180 9.36 1.62 3.03
C THR A 180 10.08 1.30 1.73
N LEU A 181 10.58 0.07 1.59
CA LEU A 181 11.22 -0.37 0.36
C LEU A 181 10.27 -0.20 -0.84
N GLY A 182 10.76 0.45 -1.90
CA GLY A 182 9.98 0.71 -3.13
C GLY A 182 9.02 1.90 -3.07
N SER A 183 8.85 2.58 -1.91
CA SER A 183 7.95 3.74 -1.79
C SER A 183 8.59 5.07 -2.18
N ASN A 184 9.90 5.12 -2.43
CA ASN A 184 10.61 6.35 -2.80
C ASN A 184 10.08 6.99 -4.10
N VAL A 185 9.40 6.22 -4.94
CA VAL A 185 8.77 6.69 -6.18
C VAL A 185 7.29 7.06 -6.00
N LEU A 186 6.71 6.85 -4.81
CA LEU A 186 5.33 7.21 -4.48
C LEU A 186 5.28 8.67 -4.00
N THR A 187 5.56 9.60 -4.90
CA THR A 187 5.67 11.05 -4.60
C THR A 187 4.37 11.82 -4.76
N GLY A 188 3.25 11.14 -5.07
CA GLY A 188 1.96 11.80 -5.26
C GLY A 188 1.84 12.59 -6.57
N ASP A 189 2.64 12.29 -7.60
CA ASP A 189 2.64 13.09 -8.84
C ASP A 189 1.29 13.07 -9.55
N GLY A 190 0.62 11.91 -9.57
CA GLY A 190 -0.71 11.79 -10.16
C GLY A 190 -1.76 12.58 -9.40
N TYR A 191 -1.60 12.75 -8.07
CA TYR A 191 -2.48 13.60 -7.28
C TYR A 191 -2.25 15.07 -7.62
N LEU A 192 -0.99 15.50 -7.71
CA LEU A 192 -0.67 16.86 -8.10
C LEU A 192 -1.23 17.18 -9.49
N MET A 193 -0.91 16.35 -10.50
CA MET A 193 -1.38 16.56 -11.87
C MET A 193 -2.91 16.55 -11.99
N ALA A 194 -3.60 15.70 -11.22
CA ALA A 194 -5.06 15.67 -11.21
C ALA A 194 -5.65 16.92 -10.53
N ALA A 195 -5.06 17.38 -9.43
CA ALA A 195 -5.48 18.62 -8.76
C ALA A 195 -5.30 19.86 -9.67
N GLU A 196 -4.17 19.94 -10.38
CA GLU A 196 -3.89 21.01 -11.34
C GLU A 196 -4.87 21.01 -12.52
N ALA A 197 -5.39 19.82 -12.90
CA ALA A 197 -6.45 19.67 -13.89
C ALA A 197 -7.87 19.89 -13.33
N GLY A 198 -8.00 20.30 -12.06
CA GLY A 198 -9.30 20.60 -11.43
C GLY A 198 -10.05 19.38 -10.88
N ALA A 199 -9.37 18.25 -10.66
CA ALA A 199 -10.01 17.08 -10.04
C ALA A 199 -10.26 17.28 -8.54
N GLU A 200 -11.42 16.82 -8.08
CA GLU A 200 -11.73 16.72 -6.65
C GLU A 200 -11.27 15.38 -6.08
N PHE A 201 -10.85 15.40 -4.81
CA PHE A 201 -10.39 14.20 -4.10
C PHE A 201 -11.36 13.86 -2.97
N SER A 202 -11.46 12.57 -2.66
CA SER A 202 -12.22 12.06 -1.54
C SER A 202 -11.32 11.27 -0.60
N SER A 203 -11.62 11.30 0.69
CA SER A 203 -10.97 10.46 1.71
C SER A 203 -9.45 10.67 1.85
N MET A 204 -8.95 11.88 1.54
CA MET A 204 -7.52 12.19 1.60
C MET A 204 -6.97 12.26 3.03
N GLU A 205 -7.84 12.40 4.03
CA GLU A 205 -7.52 12.35 5.47
C GLU A 205 -7.18 10.93 5.95
N PHE A 206 -7.59 9.89 5.21
CA PHE A 206 -7.37 8.50 5.60
C PHE A 206 -5.97 8.03 5.18
N SER A 207 -5.00 8.24 6.06
CA SER A 207 -3.66 7.66 5.96
C SER A 207 -3.50 6.48 6.93
N ASN A 208 -2.87 5.39 6.50
CA ASN A 208 -2.65 4.20 7.31
C ASN A 208 -1.17 3.79 7.28
N PRO A 209 -0.57 3.38 8.42
CA PRO A 209 0.72 2.70 8.41
C PRO A 209 0.71 1.48 7.47
N TYR A 210 1.69 1.41 6.57
CA TYR A 210 1.81 0.32 5.59
C TYR A 210 2.05 -1.03 6.25
N ALA A 211 2.98 -1.07 7.21
CA ALA A 211 3.37 -2.27 7.92
C ALA A 211 4.27 -1.90 9.12
N ILE A 212 4.44 -2.86 10.00
CA ILE A 212 5.51 -2.84 10.99
C ILE A 212 6.83 -3.11 10.26
N SER A 213 7.91 -2.43 10.68
CA SER A 213 9.27 -2.66 10.19
C SER A 213 10.23 -2.64 11.39
N PRO A 214 11.34 -3.40 11.38
CA PRO A 214 12.40 -3.22 12.36
C PRO A 214 12.93 -1.78 12.28
N ALA A 215 13.23 -1.17 13.43
CA ALA A 215 13.69 0.22 13.49
C ALA A 215 14.96 0.50 12.65
N PHE A 216 15.78 -0.53 12.44
CA PHE A 216 17.02 -0.48 11.68
C PHE A 216 16.87 -0.92 10.20
N GLY A 217 15.64 -1.16 9.72
CA GLY A 217 15.40 -1.68 8.38
C GLY A 217 14.20 -1.07 7.68
N SER A 218 14.15 -1.25 6.36
CA SER A 218 13.06 -0.81 5.47
C SER A 218 12.14 -1.96 5.03
N VAL A 219 12.35 -3.16 5.59
CA VAL A 219 11.63 -4.38 5.22
C VAL A 219 10.29 -4.42 5.93
N THR A 220 9.24 -4.20 5.14
CA THR A 220 7.83 -4.19 5.57
C THR A 220 7.12 -5.53 5.29
N LYS A 221 7.85 -6.61 5.03
CA LYS A 221 7.25 -7.93 4.84
C LYS A 221 6.70 -8.41 6.18
N THR A 222 5.38 -8.59 6.27
CA THR A 222 4.73 -8.89 7.55
C THR A 222 4.47 -10.38 7.80
N LEU A 223 4.72 -11.25 6.82
CA LEU A 223 4.39 -12.68 6.95
C LEU A 223 5.13 -13.35 8.13
N PHE A 224 6.42 -13.03 8.33
CA PHE A 224 7.19 -13.59 9.46
C PHE A 224 6.71 -13.08 10.83
N TYR A 225 5.96 -11.98 10.86
CA TYR A 225 5.32 -11.51 12.08
C TYR A 225 4.13 -12.37 12.50
N GLY A 226 3.56 -13.17 11.58
CA GLY A 226 2.44 -14.06 11.87
C GLY A 226 2.74 -15.13 12.93
N TRP A 227 4.02 -15.46 13.13
CA TRP A 227 4.48 -16.41 14.13
C TRP A 227 5.37 -15.76 15.21
N ALA A 228 5.51 -14.43 15.16
CA ALA A 228 6.35 -13.69 16.09
C ALA A 228 5.57 -13.28 17.34
N ASN A 229 6.30 -13.23 18.45
CA ASN A 229 5.84 -12.74 19.73
C ASN A 229 6.39 -11.33 19.93
N PHE A 230 5.50 -10.36 20.18
CA PHE A 230 5.88 -8.97 20.40
C PHE A 230 5.78 -8.65 21.88
N THR A 231 6.81 -8.00 22.41
CA THR A 231 6.82 -7.48 23.78
C THR A 231 7.23 -6.02 23.77
N TYR A 232 6.75 -5.27 24.75
CA TYR A 232 7.29 -3.96 25.08
C TYR A 232 8.68 -4.11 25.73
N GLU A 233 9.36 -2.97 25.96
CA GLU A 233 10.71 -2.96 26.56
C GLU A 233 10.72 -3.52 27.99
N ASP A 234 9.62 -3.41 28.71
CA ASP A 234 9.43 -3.98 30.05
C ASP A 234 9.14 -5.50 30.05
N GLY A 235 9.11 -6.13 28.86
CA GLY A 235 8.80 -7.55 28.69
C GLY A 235 7.32 -7.89 28.70
N SER A 236 6.42 -6.90 28.87
CA SER A 236 4.98 -7.12 28.78
C SER A 236 4.56 -7.40 27.34
N TRP A 237 3.51 -8.21 27.18
CA TRP A 237 3.03 -8.64 25.87
C TRP A 237 2.41 -7.49 25.08
N CYS A 238 2.85 -7.33 23.84
CA CYS A 238 2.32 -6.33 22.94
C CYS A 238 1.23 -6.97 22.07
N CYS A 239 -0.03 -6.56 22.29
CA CYS A 239 -1.21 -7.05 21.54
C CYS A 239 -1.30 -6.44 20.12
N ILE A 240 -0.18 -6.29 19.40
CA ILE A 240 -0.18 -5.80 18.00
C ILE A 240 -0.65 -6.88 17.02
N GLN A 241 -0.69 -8.15 17.43
CA GLN A 241 -0.98 -9.24 16.49
C GLN A 241 -1.72 -10.42 17.12
N ARG A 242 -3.00 -10.21 17.49
CA ARG A 242 -3.97 -11.31 17.47
C ARG A 242 -5.20 -10.87 16.69
N ARG A 243 -5.41 -11.46 15.52
CA ARG A 243 -6.69 -11.43 14.78
C ARG A 243 -7.87 -12.06 15.55
N SER A 244 -7.68 -12.43 16.82
CA SER A 244 -8.70 -12.85 17.75
C SER A 244 -8.60 -11.98 19.01
N PHE A 245 -9.61 -11.14 19.22
CA PHE A 245 -9.78 -10.30 20.41
C PHE A 245 -10.00 -11.09 21.71
N ARG A 246 -9.95 -12.44 21.70
CA ARG A 246 -10.37 -13.27 22.85
C ARG A 246 -9.32 -13.47 23.94
N ASP A 247 -8.04 -13.18 23.68
CA ASP A 247 -6.97 -13.63 24.59
C ASP A 247 -5.95 -12.53 24.98
N CYS A 248 -6.30 -11.24 24.91
CA CYS A 248 -5.46 -10.23 25.55
C CYS A 248 -5.85 -10.23 27.05
N PRO A 249 -4.97 -10.64 27.99
CA PRO A 249 -5.29 -10.56 29.40
C PRO A 249 -5.51 -9.09 29.75
N SER A 250 -6.67 -8.77 30.31
CA SER A 250 -6.97 -7.43 30.83
C SER A 250 -5.83 -7.01 31.77
N PRO A 251 -5.31 -5.77 31.67
CA PRO A 251 -4.42 -5.26 32.69
C PRO A 251 -5.19 -5.27 34.01
N ALA A 252 -4.75 -6.12 34.94
CA ALA A 252 -5.30 -6.17 36.28
C ALA A 252 -5.32 -4.74 36.85
N SER A 253 -6.51 -4.27 37.20
CA SER A 253 -6.71 -3.03 37.92
C SER A 253 -5.91 -3.10 39.23
N GLY A 254 -4.73 -2.48 39.23
CA GLY A 254 -3.87 -2.34 40.39
C GLY A 254 -4.47 -1.38 41.42
N GLY A 255 -5.53 -1.81 42.10
CA GLY A 255 -5.99 -1.20 43.34
C GLY A 255 -5.01 -1.55 44.44
N ARG A 256 -4.24 -0.55 44.91
CA ARG A 256 -3.45 -0.65 46.13
C ARG A 256 -4.38 -0.91 47.32
N SER A 257 -4.13 -1.98 48.04
CA SER A 257 -4.46 -2.10 49.46
C SER A 257 -3.32 -2.82 50.15
N MET A 258 -2.57 -2.09 50.97
CA MET A 258 -1.62 -2.67 51.92
C MET A 258 -2.39 -3.30 53.07
N ARG A 259 -2.04 -4.55 53.44
CA ARG A 259 -1.74 -4.98 54.83
C ARG A 259 -1.46 -6.50 54.88
N GLY A 260 -0.38 -6.85 55.60
CA GLY A 260 -0.37 -7.99 56.53
C GLY A 260 0.01 -9.39 56.02
N SER A 261 1.30 -9.69 56.04
CA SER A 261 1.93 -10.89 56.63
C SER A 261 1.04 -12.10 57.02
N THR A 262 1.25 -13.27 56.41
CA THR A 262 1.71 -14.55 57.04
C THR A 262 1.75 -15.70 56.01
N ARG A 263 2.51 -16.75 56.33
CA ARG A 263 2.97 -17.87 55.47
C ARG A 263 1.98 -19.09 55.50
N PRO A 264 2.27 -20.24 54.85
CA PRO A 264 1.40 -20.91 53.86
C PRO A 264 0.59 -22.12 54.37
N THR A 265 -0.48 -22.50 53.69
CA THR A 265 -1.10 -23.84 53.81
C THR A 265 -1.72 -24.36 52.51
N ARG A 266 -1.74 -25.68 52.42
CA ARG A 266 -2.03 -26.58 51.28
C ARG A 266 -3.53 -26.74 50.96
N THR A 267 -3.75 -27.25 49.74
CA THR A 267 -4.82 -28.16 49.25
C THR A 267 -6.26 -27.66 49.01
N SER A 268 -6.68 -27.69 47.74
CA SER A 268 -7.91 -28.35 47.21
C SER A 268 -8.01 -28.07 45.69
N SER A 269 -7.67 -29.05 44.84
CA SER A 269 -8.59 -29.92 44.09
C SER A 269 -9.55 -29.20 43.13
N CYS A 270 -9.16 -29.11 41.85
CA CYS A 270 -10.07 -29.03 40.72
C CYS A 270 -9.57 -29.97 39.60
N THR A 271 -10.35 -31.02 39.37
CA THR A 271 -10.19 -32.06 38.36
C THR A 271 -10.53 -31.54 36.96
N CYS A 272 -9.62 -31.70 36.00
CA CYS A 272 -9.93 -31.59 34.56
C CYS A 272 -9.68 -32.94 33.88
N GLY A 273 -10.74 -33.50 33.30
CA GLY A 273 -10.71 -34.71 32.46
C GLY A 273 -10.05 -34.48 31.09
N PRO A 274 -9.85 -35.56 30.30
CA PRO A 274 -8.84 -35.61 29.26
C PRO A 274 -9.35 -35.07 27.92
N ARG A 275 -8.53 -34.25 27.23
CA ARG A 275 -8.64 -34.06 25.78
C ARG A 275 -7.30 -34.38 25.11
N ASN A 276 -7.34 -35.53 24.45
CA ASN A 276 -6.55 -36.06 23.34
C ASN A 276 -5.36 -35.23 22.84
N ARG A 277 -4.20 -35.89 22.93
CA ARG A 277 -3.02 -35.70 22.08
C ARG A 277 -3.38 -35.87 20.60
N ILE A 278 -2.84 -34.99 19.77
CA ILE A 278 -2.42 -35.28 18.39
C ILE A 278 -0.89 -35.11 18.45
N SER A 279 -0.16 -36.19 18.74
CA SER A 279 0.55 -37.03 17.75
C SER A 279 1.42 -36.21 16.80
N SER A 280 2.70 -36.16 17.18
CA SER A 280 3.90 -35.87 16.42
C SER A 280 3.84 -36.06 14.90
N CYS A 281 4.23 -35.03 14.17
CA CYS A 281 4.78 -35.14 12.82
C CYS A 281 6.30 -34.82 12.91
N PRO A 282 7.20 -35.62 12.33
CA PRO A 282 8.64 -35.44 12.48
C PRO A 282 9.13 -34.36 11.50
N SER A 283 9.40 -33.15 11.99
CA SER A 283 10.18 -32.18 11.23
C SER A 283 11.64 -32.25 11.67
N THR A 284 12.45 -32.86 10.82
CA THR A 284 13.91 -32.71 10.79
C THR A 284 14.24 -31.25 10.46
N ALA A 285 14.22 -30.38 11.46
CA ALA A 285 14.88 -29.09 11.43
C ALA A 285 15.92 -29.09 12.57
N PRO A 286 17.20 -28.79 12.30
CA PRO A 286 18.22 -28.80 13.33
C PRO A 286 17.87 -27.83 14.46
N GLU A 287 18.03 -28.29 15.69
CA GLU A 287 17.69 -27.62 16.95
C GLU A 287 18.50 -26.33 17.22
N SER A 288 19.34 -25.90 16.27
CA SER A 288 20.34 -24.84 16.42
C SER A 288 19.93 -23.46 15.91
N ILE A 289 18.67 -23.23 15.49
CA ILE A 289 18.16 -21.88 15.17
C ILE A 289 16.87 -21.59 15.95
N ARG A 290 16.95 -21.66 17.27
CA ARG A 290 16.05 -20.91 18.17
C ARG A 290 16.79 -19.68 18.70
N SER A 291 17.25 -18.81 17.82
CA SER A 291 17.67 -17.48 18.23
C SER A 291 16.43 -16.68 18.64
N ARG A 292 16.35 -16.30 19.92
CA ARG A 292 15.42 -15.26 20.40
C ARG A 292 15.80 -13.96 19.69
N ILE A 293 15.18 -13.66 18.56
CA ILE A 293 15.30 -12.34 17.96
C ILE A 293 14.34 -11.42 18.72
N VAL A 294 14.87 -10.69 19.69
CA VAL A 294 14.15 -9.61 20.37
C VAL A 294 14.13 -8.43 19.42
N PHE A 295 13.01 -8.22 18.73
CA PHE A 295 12.81 -7.00 17.94
C PHE A 295 12.45 -5.85 18.88
N ARG A 296 13.36 -4.89 18.99
CA ARG A 296 13.14 -3.64 19.75
C ARG A 296 12.17 -2.76 18.98
N LEU A 297 10.90 -2.78 19.36
CA LEU A 297 9.90 -1.82 18.88
C LEU A 297 10.08 -0.51 19.67
N ARG A 298 10.77 0.47 19.09
CA ARG A 298 10.61 1.87 19.50
C ARG A 298 9.41 2.43 18.76
N CYS A 299 8.28 2.55 19.46
CA CYS A 299 7.21 3.44 19.05
C CYS A 299 7.60 4.87 19.40
N ASP A 300 8.42 5.53 18.58
CA ASP A 300 8.58 6.98 18.66
C ASP A 300 7.36 7.65 18.04
N TRP A 301 6.23 7.63 18.76
CA TRP A 301 5.08 8.49 18.45
C TRP A 301 5.33 9.91 18.97
N LYS A 302 6.39 10.54 18.45
CA LYS A 302 6.67 11.97 18.58
C LYS A 302 6.90 12.56 17.19
N ALA A 303 5.97 12.32 16.27
CA ALA A 303 5.70 13.31 15.25
C ALA A 303 4.63 14.23 15.84
N PRO A 304 4.93 15.51 16.15
CA PRO A 304 3.86 16.44 16.41
C PRO A 304 2.95 16.44 15.20
N CYS A 305 1.64 16.26 15.42
CA CYS A 305 0.65 16.71 14.46
C CYS A 305 0.98 18.18 14.17
N VAL A 306 1.56 18.47 13.01
CA VAL A 306 1.57 19.84 12.51
C VAL A 306 0.12 20.10 12.15
N ALA A 307 -0.63 20.64 13.11
CA ALA A 307 -1.89 21.29 12.83
C ALA A 307 -1.63 22.30 11.69
N PRO A 308 -2.54 22.45 10.72
CA PRO A 308 -2.41 23.51 9.74
C PRO A 308 -2.32 24.81 10.53
N ALA A 309 -1.21 25.54 10.37
CA ALA A 309 -1.15 26.90 10.84
C ALA A 309 -2.35 27.61 10.20
N ALA A 310 -3.29 28.03 11.04
CA ALA A 310 -4.37 28.89 10.61
C ALA A 310 -3.72 30.11 9.96
N PHE A 311 -3.82 30.22 8.64
CA PHE A 311 -3.63 31.50 7.96
C PHE A 311 -4.80 32.38 8.40
N ALA A 312 -4.66 32.99 9.56
CA ALA A 312 -5.46 34.12 9.95
C ALA A 312 -5.15 35.24 8.95
N SER A 313 -6.17 35.63 8.19
CA SER A 313 -6.15 36.79 7.31
C SER A 313 -5.81 38.05 8.12
N SER A 314 -4.56 38.48 8.08
CA SER A 314 -4.20 39.86 8.39
C SER A 314 -3.93 40.58 7.06
N THR A 315 -5.00 41.07 6.43
CA THR A 315 -4.89 42.08 5.39
C THR A 315 -4.33 43.36 6.01
N ARG A 316 -3.06 43.65 5.72
CA ARG A 316 -2.56 45.03 5.60
C ARG A 316 -2.09 45.21 4.16
N PRO A 317 -2.57 46.21 3.41
CA PRO A 317 -2.10 46.46 2.06
C PRO A 317 -0.62 46.86 2.10
N ALA A 318 0.20 46.20 1.30
CA ALA A 318 1.60 46.57 1.09
C ALA A 318 1.69 47.88 0.30
N GLN A 319 2.43 48.86 0.80
CA GLN A 319 2.80 50.05 0.02
C GLN A 319 3.81 49.68 -1.07
N PRO A 320 3.75 50.32 -2.26
CA PRO A 320 4.71 50.07 -3.33
C PRO A 320 6.13 50.57 -2.95
N PRO A 321 7.20 49.92 -3.44
CA PRO A 321 8.57 50.31 -3.14
C PRO A 321 8.94 51.64 -3.80
N SER A 322 9.82 52.41 -3.13
CA SER A 322 10.36 53.67 -3.64
C SER A 322 11.32 53.45 -4.83
N PRO A 323 11.34 54.36 -5.82
CA PRO A 323 12.11 54.19 -7.05
C PRO A 323 13.58 54.51 -6.82
N GLY A 324 14.34 53.57 -6.27
CA GLY A 324 15.78 53.74 -6.02
C GLY A 324 16.65 52.50 -6.06
N SER A 325 16.08 51.29 -6.23
CA SER A 325 16.81 50.04 -5.99
C SER A 325 16.67 48.97 -7.09
N MET A 326 16.54 49.36 -8.36
CA MET A 326 16.56 48.40 -9.47
C MET A 326 17.83 48.48 -10.33
N PRO A 327 18.49 47.35 -10.65
CA PRO A 327 19.66 47.29 -11.54
C PRO A 327 19.35 47.70 -13.00
N PRO A 328 20.34 48.19 -13.76
CA PRO A 328 20.12 48.89 -15.04
C PRO A 328 19.53 48.06 -16.19
N GLU A 329 19.51 46.73 -16.10
CA GLU A 329 19.11 45.86 -17.22
C GLU A 329 17.59 45.65 -17.36
N MET A 330 16.78 46.10 -16.39
CA MET A 330 15.31 45.97 -16.42
C MET A 330 14.54 47.19 -16.93
N ARG A 331 15.21 48.20 -17.50
CA ARG A 331 14.56 49.45 -17.99
C ARG A 331 14.12 49.45 -19.47
N ARG A 332 14.10 48.31 -20.18
CA ARG A 332 13.74 48.28 -21.63
C ARG A 332 12.54 47.41 -22.02
N ARG A 333 11.67 47.00 -21.09
CA ARG A 333 10.39 46.37 -21.42
C ARG A 333 9.28 46.82 -20.48
N ALA A 334 8.98 48.11 -20.52
CA ALA A 334 7.74 48.68 -19.99
C ALA A 334 7.55 50.06 -20.66
N ASN A 335 7.21 50.01 -21.95
CA ASN A 335 6.47 51.02 -22.69
C ASN A 335 5.68 50.27 -23.76
#